data_AF-S9TSR6-F1
#
_entry.id   AF-S9TSR6-F1
#
_cell.length_a   1.000
_cell.length_b   1.000
_cell.length_c   1.000
_cell.angle_alpha   90.00
_cell.angle_beta   90.00
_cell.angle_gamma   90.00
#
_symmetry.space_group_name_H-M   'P 1'
#
loop_
_entity.id
_entity.type
_entity.pdbx_description
1 polymer ?
#
loop_
_entity_poly.entity_id
_entity_poly.type
_entity_poly.pdbx_seq_one_letter_code
_entity_poly.pdbx_strand_id
1 'polypeptide(L)'
;MDRGSQVWGSKSLDAQAVVIHASNNTFSCSVDGVEYEITIPDGIYETDKAHFTSDLIDPINYGLQAIQAPIKALLGGVRIEELKNVLVFEHTDKANRHVIEQFKGTAKDYIWGDVEFSR
;
A
#
# COMPACT_ATOMS: atom_id res chain seq x y z
N MET A 1 -13.57 8.54 -15.79
CA MET A 1 -12.20 7.96 -15.78
C MET A 1 -12.27 6.74 -14.90
N ASP A 2 -12.25 5.56 -15.52
CA ASP A 2 -12.41 4.31 -14.78
C ASP A 2 -11.18 4.06 -13.90
N ARG A 3 -11.42 3.57 -12.70
CA ARG A 3 -10.39 3.14 -11.75
C ARG A 3 -10.35 1.62 -11.80
N GLY A 4 -9.16 1.02 -11.69
CA GLY A 4 -9.05 -0.42 -11.50
C GLY A 4 -9.57 -0.83 -10.12
N SER A 5 -9.67 -2.13 -9.88
CA SER A 5 -10.01 -2.65 -8.56
C SER A 5 -9.02 -2.13 -7.52
N GLN A 6 -9.54 -1.73 -6.37
CA GLN A 6 -8.78 -1.06 -5.33
C GLN A 6 -9.03 -1.68 -3.96
N VAL A 7 -8.00 -1.64 -3.13
CA VAL A 7 -8.04 -2.12 -1.75
C VAL A 7 -7.30 -1.15 -0.84
N TRP A 8 -7.87 -0.88 0.32
CA TRP A 8 -7.36 0.05 1.33
C TRP A 8 -6.87 -0.72 2.54
N GLY A 9 -5.69 -0.35 3.03
CA GLY A 9 -5.21 -0.79 4.33
C GLY A 9 -5.91 -0.06 5.48
N SER A 10 -5.82 -0.62 6.67
CA SER A 10 -6.36 -0.03 7.89
C SER A 10 -5.34 0.80 8.67
N LYS A 11 -4.04 0.59 8.43
CA LYS A 11 -2.95 1.29 9.13
C LYS A 11 -2.84 2.76 8.73
N SER A 12 -2.95 3.65 9.72
CA SER A 12 -2.65 5.07 9.52
C SER A 12 -1.15 5.28 9.27
N LEU A 13 -0.84 6.03 8.22
CA LEU A 13 0.51 6.46 7.85
C LEU A 13 0.83 7.87 8.35
N ASP A 14 -0.17 8.63 8.81
CA ASP A 14 -0.08 10.02 9.27
C ASP A 14 -0.04 10.17 10.80
N ALA A 15 -0.23 9.09 11.57
CA ALA A 15 -0.15 9.14 13.04
C ALA A 15 1.29 9.27 13.55
N GLN A 16 2.24 8.63 12.86
CA GLN A 16 3.67 8.65 13.16
C GLN A 16 4.47 8.27 11.91
N ALA A 17 5.73 8.68 11.85
CA ALA A 17 6.62 8.23 10.78
C ALA A 17 6.74 6.69 10.76
N VAL A 18 6.75 6.12 9.56
CA VAL A 18 6.97 4.70 9.36
C VAL A 18 8.47 4.43 9.32
N VAL A 19 8.95 3.56 10.21
CA VAL A 19 10.37 3.19 10.28
C VAL A 19 10.57 1.78 9.75
N ILE A 20 11.35 1.67 8.68
CA ILE A 20 11.71 0.41 8.03
C ILE A 20 13.20 0.13 8.21
N HIS A 21 13.48 -1.12 8.56
CA HIS A 21 14.80 -1.70 8.75
C HIS A 21 14.84 -3.09 8.09
N ALA A 22 16.03 -3.65 7.92
CA ALA A 22 16.22 -5.00 7.38
C ALA A 22 15.37 -6.11 8.04
N SER A 23 14.94 -5.95 9.29
CA SER A 23 14.10 -6.92 10.00
C SER A 23 12.59 -6.79 9.74
N ASN A 24 12.12 -5.68 9.16
CA ASN A 24 10.70 -5.40 8.94
C ASN A 24 10.40 -4.81 7.54
N ASN A 25 11.16 -5.20 6.53
CA ASN A 25 11.11 -4.56 5.21
C ASN A 25 10.47 -5.37 4.07
N THR A 26 10.02 -6.60 4.31
CA THR A 26 9.30 -7.39 3.29
C THR A 26 7.80 -7.10 3.31
N PHE A 27 7.20 -6.94 2.14
CA PHE A 27 5.76 -6.81 1.98
C PHE A 27 5.29 -7.59 0.75
N SER A 28 4.23 -8.36 0.88
CA SER A 28 3.66 -9.10 -0.25
C SER A 28 2.14 -9.15 -0.23
N CYS A 29 1.57 -9.35 -1.41
CA CYS A 29 0.15 -9.59 -1.62
C CYS A 29 -0.07 -10.48 -2.84
N SER A 30 -1.23 -11.12 -2.91
CA SER A 30 -1.71 -11.84 -4.08
C SER A 30 -2.51 -10.91 -4.99
N VAL A 31 -2.22 -10.94 -6.29
CA VAL A 31 -3.02 -10.28 -7.33
C VAL A 31 -3.46 -11.35 -8.32
N ASP A 32 -4.77 -11.55 -8.45
CA ASP A 32 -5.39 -12.60 -9.26
C ASP A 32 -4.81 -14.01 -9.02
N GLY A 33 -4.46 -14.30 -7.77
CA GLY A 33 -3.90 -15.59 -7.35
C GLY A 33 -2.37 -15.71 -7.51
N VAL A 34 -1.70 -14.68 -8.04
CA VAL A 34 -0.23 -14.63 -8.16
C VAL A 34 0.35 -13.78 -7.05
N GLU A 35 1.31 -14.32 -6.30
CA GLU A 35 1.98 -13.60 -5.23
C GLU A 35 3.08 -12.67 -5.77
N TYR A 36 3.08 -11.43 -5.28
CA TYR A 36 4.10 -10.42 -5.54
C TYR A 36 4.70 -9.96 -4.21
N GLU A 37 6.03 -10.03 -4.10
CA GLU A 37 6.77 -9.61 -2.92
C GLU A 37 7.77 -8.51 -3.26
N ILE A 38 7.80 -7.46 -2.43
CA ILE A 38 8.77 -6.38 -2.51
C ILE A 38 9.58 -6.28 -1.22
N THR A 39 10.80 -5.77 -1.35
CA THR A 39 11.61 -5.28 -0.23
C THR A 39 11.58 -3.76 -0.24
N ILE A 40 11.11 -3.16 0.85
CA ILE A 40 11.08 -1.71 1.04
C ILE A 40 12.47 -1.27 1.56
N PRO A 41 13.10 -0.23 1.00
CA PRO A 41 14.38 0.23 1.53
C PRO A 41 14.31 0.61 3.01
N ASP A 42 15.43 0.47 3.71
CA ASP A 42 15.55 0.96 5.08
C ASP A 42 15.44 2.48 5.10
N GLY A 43 14.68 3.04 6.04
CA GLY A 43 14.40 4.46 6.08
C GLY A 43 13.33 4.87 7.08
N ILE A 44 13.17 6.18 7.22
CA ILE A 44 12.07 6.82 7.95
C ILE A 44 11.23 7.53 6.90
N TYR A 45 9.95 7.17 6.83
CA TYR A 45 9.01 7.70 5.85
C TYR A 45 7.94 8.53 6.54
N GLU A 46 7.83 9.80 6.16
CA GLU A 46 6.86 10.71 6.72
C GLU A 46 5.63 10.84 5.80
N THR A 47 4.48 11.12 6.41
CA THR A 47 3.25 11.45 5.69
C THR A 47 2.82 12.85 6.08
N ASP A 48 2.76 13.73 5.09
CA ASP A 48 2.24 15.07 5.26
C ASP A 48 0.73 15.06 5.01
N LYS A 49 -0.02 15.04 6.12
CA LYS A 49 -1.48 15.07 6.11
C LYS A 49 -2.05 16.34 5.47
N ALA A 50 -1.38 17.48 5.62
CA ALA A 50 -1.87 18.75 5.11
C ALA A 50 -1.77 18.82 3.59
N HIS A 51 -0.74 18.19 3.00
CA HIS A 51 -0.51 18.16 1.56
C HIS A 51 -0.93 16.85 0.89
N PHE A 52 -1.39 15.86 1.66
CA PHE A 52 -1.79 14.54 1.15
C PHE A 52 -0.65 13.86 0.36
N THR A 53 0.55 13.86 0.94
CA THR A 53 1.75 13.24 0.38
C THR A 53 2.41 12.30 1.39
N SER A 54 3.12 11.28 0.91
CA SER A 54 3.87 10.36 1.77
C SER A 54 5.12 9.86 1.05
N ASP A 55 6.25 9.89 1.76
CA ASP A 55 7.55 9.44 1.24
C ASP A 55 7.59 7.92 1.00
N LEU A 56 6.60 7.18 1.52
CA LEU A 56 6.51 5.72 1.42
C LEU A 56 5.99 5.25 0.05
N ILE A 57 5.24 6.09 -0.68
CA ILE A 57 4.53 5.67 -1.89
C ILE A 57 5.49 5.37 -3.04
N ASP A 58 6.50 6.21 -3.26
CA ASP A 58 7.45 6.05 -4.37
C ASP A 58 8.34 4.79 -4.21
N PRO A 59 8.92 4.51 -3.03
CA PRO A 59 9.67 3.27 -2.80
C PRO A 59 8.83 2.00 -3.04
N ILE A 60 7.58 1.98 -2.60
CA ILE A 60 6.68 0.84 -2.84
C ILE A 60 6.42 0.68 -4.35
N ASN A 61 6.10 1.77 -5.04
CA ASN A 61 5.87 1.74 -6.49
C ASN A 61 7.13 1.31 -7.26
N TYR A 62 8.31 1.75 -6.85
CA TYR A 62 9.58 1.31 -7.45
C TYR A 62 9.76 -0.21 -7.31
N GLY A 63 9.51 -0.77 -6.11
CA GLY A 63 9.57 -2.20 -5.87
C GLY A 63 8.57 -2.99 -6.73
N LEU A 64 7.31 -2.53 -6.79
CA LEU A 64 6.26 -3.15 -7.60
C LEU A 64 6.59 -3.12 -9.09
N GLN A 65 7.12 -2.00 -9.59
CA GLN A 65 7.52 -1.85 -10.98
C GLN A 65 8.68 -2.78 -11.34
N ALA A 66 9.68 -2.91 -10.45
CA ALA A 66 10.84 -3.76 -10.66
C ALA A 66 10.48 -5.24 -10.83
N ILE A 67 9.42 -5.70 -10.15
CA ILE A 67 8.88 -7.07 -10.28
C ILE A 67 7.70 -7.18 -11.24
N GLN A 68 7.37 -6.09 -11.95
CA GLN A 68 6.25 -6.03 -12.91
C GLN A 68 4.89 -6.44 -12.30
N ALA A 69 4.64 -6.08 -11.04
CA ALA A 69 3.35 -6.32 -10.40
C ALA A 69 2.25 -5.50 -11.10
N PRO A 70 1.07 -6.06 -11.36
CA PRO A 70 -0.01 -5.37 -12.08
C PRO A 70 -0.81 -4.42 -11.19
N ILE A 71 -0.19 -3.88 -10.13
CA ILE A 71 -0.78 -2.95 -9.17
C ILE A 71 0.16 -1.75 -8.97
N LYS A 72 -0.40 -0.64 -8.49
CA LYS A 72 0.35 0.53 -8.00
C LYS A 72 -0.10 0.91 -6.59
N ALA A 73 0.81 1.45 -5.81
CA ALA A 73 0.53 2.06 -4.53
C ALA A 73 0.08 3.52 -4.71
N LEU A 74 -0.90 3.92 -3.89
CA LEU A 74 -1.41 5.28 -3.78
C LEU A 74 -1.57 5.66 -2.31
N LEU A 75 -1.51 6.95 -2.02
CA LEU A 75 -2.00 7.47 -0.75
C LEU A 75 -3.53 7.60 -0.81
N GLY A 76 -4.22 6.93 0.10
CA GLY A 76 -5.67 7.01 0.26
C GLY A 76 -6.08 7.73 1.52
N GLY A 77 -7.33 8.20 1.55
CA GLY A 77 -7.98 8.68 2.75
C GLY A 77 -9.10 7.72 3.15
N VAL A 78 -9.16 7.35 4.43
CA VAL A 78 -10.30 6.63 5.03
C VAL A 78 -10.88 7.54 6.11
N ARG A 79 -12.22 7.63 6.15
CA ARG A 79 -12.95 8.40 7.15
C ARG A 79 -14.07 7.53 7.72
N ILE A 80 -13.74 6.78 8.77
CA ILE A 80 -14.73 5.98 9.55
C ILE A 80 -15.03 6.76 10.83
N GLU A 81 -14.04 6.86 11.72
CA GLU A 81 -14.13 7.67 12.95
C GLU A 81 -13.36 8.98 12.78
N GLU A 82 -12.11 8.88 12.31
CA GLU A 82 -11.25 10.00 11.98
C GLU A 82 -10.70 9.88 10.56
N LEU A 83 -10.32 11.02 9.97
CA LEU A 83 -9.65 11.02 8.66
C LEU A 83 -8.21 10.53 8.85
N LYS A 84 -7.90 9.37 8.28
CA LYS A 84 -6.55 8.78 8.26
C LYS A 84 -6.05 8.63 6.83
N ASN A 85 -4.74 8.83 6.66
CA ASN A 85 -4.05 8.48 5.42
C ASN A 85 -3.60 7.02 5.49
N VAL A 86 -3.90 6.25 4.45
CA VAL A 86 -3.62 4.81 4.38
C VAL A 86 -2.98 4.45 3.05
N LEU A 87 -2.31 3.32 3.01
CA LEU A 87 -1.85 2.72 1.76
C LEU A 87 -3.05 2.14 0.99
N VAL A 88 -3.05 2.37 -0.32
CA VAL A 88 -4.05 1.83 -1.26
C VAL A 88 -3.33 1.15 -2.40
N PHE A 89 -3.79 -0.04 -2.78
CA PHE A 89 -3.37 -0.65 -4.04
C PHE A 89 -4.49 -0.52 -5.07
N GLU A 90 -4.12 -0.16 -6.30
CA GLU A 90 -5.01 -0.10 -7.47
C GLU A 90 -4.45 -1.02 -8.55
N HIS A 91 -5.30 -1.92 -9.08
CA HIS A 91 -4.96 -2.72 -10.26
C HIS A 91 -4.79 -1.82 -11.48
N THR A 92 -3.79 -2.13 -12.31
CA THR A 92 -3.44 -1.29 -13.48
C THR A 92 -4.41 -1.47 -14.65
N ASP A 93 -5.04 -2.66 -14.78
CA ASP A 93 -6.24 -2.84 -15.62
C ASP A 93 -7.45 -2.17 -14.96
N LYS A 94 -8.11 -1.31 -15.75
CA LYS A 94 -9.26 -0.48 -15.37
C LYS A 94 -10.56 -0.94 -16.03
N ALA A 95 -10.48 -1.90 -16.96
CA ALA A 95 -11.62 -2.39 -17.72
C ALA A 95 -12.30 -3.58 -17.01
N ASN A 96 -11.54 -4.37 -16.26
CA ASN A 96 -12.03 -5.57 -15.60
C ASN A 96 -11.94 -5.47 -14.07
N ARG A 97 -12.69 -6.33 -13.39
CA ARG A 97 -12.60 -6.50 -11.94
C ARG A 97 -11.50 -7.49 -11.61
N HIS A 98 -10.63 -7.11 -10.69
CA HIS A 98 -9.48 -7.90 -10.22
C HIS A 98 -9.54 -8.11 -8.72
N VAL A 99 -8.80 -9.11 -8.24
CA VAL A 99 -8.72 -9.43 -6.81
C VAL A 99 -7.31 -9.12 -6.32
N ILE A 100 -7.22 -8.34 -5.25
CA ILE A 100 -5.98 -8.02 -4.55
C ILE A 100 -6.17 -8.42 -3.08
N GLU A 101 -5.43 -9.40 -2.59
CA GLU A 101 -5.67 -10.03 -1.29
C GLU A 101 -4.41 -10.64 -0.66
N GLN A 102 -4.56 -11.38 0.44
CA GLN A 102 -3.50 -12.16 1.09
C GLN A 102 -2.25 -11.33 1.45
N PHE A 103 -2.47 -10.13 2.00
CA PHE A 103 -1.41 -9.24 2.47
C PHE A 103 -0.60 -9.87 3.60
N LYS A 104 0.73 -9.88 3.46
CA LYS A 104 1.68 -10.47 4.43
C LYS A 104 3.06 -9.79 4.32
N GLY A 105 4.06 -10.39 4.95
CA GLY A 105 5.42 -9.87 5.05
C GLY A 105 5.67 -9.12 6.37
N THR A 106 6.94 -8.93 6.69
CA THR A 106 7.37 -8.35 7.97
C THR A 106 7.01 -6.86 8.12
N ALA A 107 6.75 -6.16 7.02
CA ALA A 107 6.33 -4.76 7.00
C ALA A 107 4.81 -4.56 7.18
N LYS A 108 4.00 -5.62 7.07
CA LYS A 108 2.52 -5.52 7.01
C LYS A 108 1.94 -4.67 8.13
N ASP A 109 2.33 -4.91 9.37
CA ASP A 109 1.73 -4.23 10.53
C ASP A 109 2.21 -2.77 10.68
N TYR A 110 3.25 -2.39 9.94
CA TYR A 110 3.82 -1.04 9.91
C TYR A 110 3.18 -0.17 8.84
N ILE A 111 2.77 -0.75 7.69
CA ILE A 111 2.32 0.02 6.52
C ILE A 111 0.90 -0.29 6.03
N TRP A 112 0.34 -1.44 6.41
CA TRP A 112 -0.93 -1.93 5.88
C TRP A 112 -1.97 -2.21 6.97
N GLY A 113 -1.62 -2.98 7.99
CA GLY A 113 -2.59 -3.50 8.96
C GLY A 113 -3.46 -4.58 8.33
N ASP A 114 -4.77 -4.37 8.26
CA ASP A 114 -5.75 -5.27 7.65
C ASP A 114 -6.44 -4.60 6.45
N VAL A 115 -7.26 -5.36 5.71
CA VAL A 115 -8.10 -4.80 4.65
C VAL A 115 -9.25 -4.01 5.29
N GLU A 116 -9.30 -2.72 5.03
CA GLU A 116 -10.35 -1.81 5.50
C GLU A 116 -11.51 -1.72 4.50
N PHE A 117 -11.19 -1.62 3.21
CA PHE A 117 -12.18 -1.49 2.15
C PHE A 117 -11.67 -2.12 0.86
N SER A 118 -12.58 -2.58 -0.01
CA SER A 118 -12.28 -3.04 -1.36
C SER A 118 -13.38 -2.61 -2.33
N ARG A 119 -13.01 -2.24 -3.57
CA ARG A 119 -13.95 -1.92 -4.64
C ARG A 119 -13.50 -2.44 -6.00
#